data_AF-A0AA39CZD6-F1
#
_entry.id   AF-A0AA39CZD6-F1
#
_cell.length_a   1.000
_cell.length_b   1.000
_cell.length_c   1.000
_cell.angle_alpha   90.00
_cell.angle_beta   90.00
_cell.angle_gamma   90.00
#
_symmetry.space_group_name_H-M   'P 1'
#
loop_
_entity.id
_entity.type
_entity.pdbx_description
1 polymer ?
#
loop_
_entity_poly.entity_id
_entity_poly.type
_entity_poly.pdbx_seq_one_letter_code
_entity_poly.pdbx_strand_id
1 'polypeptide(L)'
;NKLLSTPGIQAGLVAEIKITLAENASEKYAGDKIGWTREARELLKRLLEEPQSQAMARHDHIFLAQLGQRVDALDRRLGLAPQEVASAVPAGLRAASSVVATTQSQEEFPPLTSGGSSGPVMGGRMAQGVFELETECERLRSDNQRLRHDLERANQAQGQLVAERQGQVREFNALIEARDNVIRGLNARLNDQAETIFRLVMAQYPEHERNALLARR
;
A
#
# COMPACT_ATOMS: atom_id res chain seq x y z
N ASN A 1 25.83 1.53 -0.49
CA ASN A 1 25.62 2.99 -0.32
C ASN A 1 25.68 3.85 -1.60
N LYS A 2 25.61 3.29 -2.82
CA LYS A 2 25.50 4.11 -4.06
C LYS A 2 24.06 4.32 -4.56
N LEU A 3 23.10 3.52 -4.10
CA LEU A 3 21.67 3.61 -4.48
C LEU A 3 20.93 4.80 -3.84
N LEU A 4 21.43 5.31 -2.72
CA LEU A 4 20.87 6.48 -2.05
C LEU A 4 21.44 7.80 -2.59
N SER A 5 22.35 7.78 -3.57
CA SER A 5 22.92 8.99 -4.18
C SER A 5 22.15 9.47 -5.42
N THR A 6 21.12 8.73 -5.84
CA THR A 6 20.28 9.11 -6.98
C THR A 6 19.18 10.04 -6.49
N PRO A 7 19.09 11.30 -6.97
CA PRO A 7 18.13 12.29 -6.47
C PRO A 7 16.66 11.83 -6.55
N GLY A 8 16.30 11.06 -7.58
CA GLY A 8 14.94 10.51 -7.74
C GLY A 8 14.54 9.50 -6.67
N ILE A 9 15.48 8.63 -6.26
CA ILE A 9 15.22 7.60 -5.23
C ILE A 9 15.06 8.26 -3.85
N GLN A 10 15.85 9.30 -3.56
CA GLN A 10 15.71 10.07 -2.32
C GLN A 10 14.36 10.78 -2.25
N ALA A 11 13.94 11.45 -3.33
CA ALA A 11 12.67 12.17 -3.35
C ALA A 11 11.44 11.24 -3.28
N GLY A 12 11.50 10.04 -3.88
CA GLY A 12 10.43 9.03 -3.74
C GLY A 12 10.28 8.52 -2.30
N LEU A 13 11.40 8.24 -1.62
CA LEU A 13 11.40 7.84 -0.22
C LEU A 13 10.89 8.96 0.71
N VAL A 14 11.24 10.22 0.43
CA VAL A 14 10.74 11.37 1.18
C VAL A 14 9.21 11.52 1.01
N ALA A 15 8.67 11.30 -0.20
CA ALA A 15 7.22 11.31 -0.42
C ALA A 15 6.52 10.19 0.39
N GLU A 16 7.06 8.98 0.38
CA GLU A 16 6.54 7.85 1.16
C GLU A 16 6.52 8.11 2.67
N ILE A 17 7.59 8.67 3.23
CA ILE A 17 7.68 9.04 4.64
C ILE A 17 6.60 10.07 5.00
N LYS A 18 6.43 11.11 4.17
CA LYS A 18 5.42 12.15 4.41
C LYS A 18 3.99 11.62 4.34
N ILE A 19 3.69 10.72 3.40
CA ILE A 19 2.37 10.05 3.30
C ILE A 19 2.10 9.22 4.56
N THR A 20 3.10 8.47 5.00
CA THR A 20 2.97 7.59 6.18
C THR A 20 2.81 8.39 7.48
N LEU A 21 3.49 9.53 7.61
CA LEU A 21 3.28 10.47 8.72
C LEU A 21 1.88 11.08 8.71
N ALA A 22 1.36 11.45 7.53
CA ALA A 22 0.02 12.00 7.39
C ALA A 22 -1.09 10.95 7.71
N GLU A 23 -0.91 9.69 7.29
CA GLU A 23 -1.82 8.59 7.60
C GLU A 23 -1.91 8.29 9.10
N ASN A 24 -0.79 8.36 9.81
CA ASN A 24 -0.69 7.94 11.23
C ASN A 24 -0.84 9.09 12.24
N ALA A 25 -0.79 10.35 11.81
CA ALA A 25 -0.96 11.46 12.73
C ALA A 25 -2.35 11.45 13.40
N SER A 26 -2.43 11.99 14.62
CA SER A 26 -3.71 12.20 15.30
C SER A 26 -4.49 13.35 14.67
N GLU A 27 -5.82 13.38 14.81
CA GLU A 27 -6.69 14.49 14.36
C GLU A 27 -6.31 15.84 14.99
N LYS A 28 -5.67 15.83 16.16
CA LYS A 28 -5.10 17.02 16.81
C LYS A 28 -4.06 17.76 15.94
N TYR A 29 -3.46 17.08 14.97
CA TYR A 29 -2.45 17.60 14.04
C TYR A 29 -2.99 17.73 12.60
N ALA A 30 -4.29 18.04 12.45
CA ALA A 30 -4.92 18.16 11.13
C ALA A 30 -4.20 19.16 10.20
N GLY A 31 -3.66 20.27 10.73
CA GLY A 31 -2.86 21.22 9.95
C GLY A 31 -1.58 20.63 9.37
N ASP A 32 -0.84 19.86 10.19
CA ASP A 32 0.40 19.20 9.77
C ASP A 32 0.13 18.05 8.79
N LYS A 33 -0.99 17.32 8.96
CA LYS A 33 -1.45 16.31 7.99
C LYS A 33 -1.68 16.91 6.61
N ILE A 34 -2.37 18.05 6.55
CA ILE A 34 -2.64 18.78 5.31
C ILE A 34 -1.32 19.24 4.69
N GLY A 35 -0.40 19.77 5.49
CA GLY A 35 0.93 20.19 5.06
C GLY A 35 1.73 19.04 4.44
N TRP A 36 1.88 17.92 5.15
CA TRP A 36 2.63 16.76 4.66
C TRP A 36 2.01 16.12 3.43
N THR A 37 0.68 16.05 3.36
CA THR A 37 -0.04 15.51 2.18
C THR A 37 0.21 16.38 0.95
N ARG A 38 0.13 17.72 1.09
CA ARG A 38 0.42 18.67 0.00
C ARG A 38 1.88 18.60 -0.46
N GLU A 39 2.81 18.53 0.48
CA GLU A 39 4.23 18.43 0.16
C GLU A 39 4.58 17.10 -0.52
N ALA A 40 3.95 15.99 -0.11
CA ALA A 40 4.11 14.70 -0.77
C ALA A 40 3.57 14.74 -2.21
N ARG A 41 2.41 15.37 -2.43
CA ARG A 41 1.81 15.58 -3.76
C ARG A 41 2.76 16.33 -4.71
N GLU A 42 3.35 17.43 -4.25
CA GLU A 42 4.28 18.22 -5.06
C GLU A 42 5.58 17.45 -5.38
N LEU A 43 6.09 16.67 -4.43
CA LEU A 43 7.26 15.82 -4.66
C LEU A 43 6.98 14.73 -5.70
N LEU A 44 5.82 14.06 -5.62
CA LEU A 44 5.42 13.06 -6.60
C LEU A 44 5.22 13.69 -7.98
N LYS A 45 4.59 14.87 -8.07
CA LYS A 45 4.41 15.59 -9.33
C LYS A 45 5.76 15.89 -10.00
N ARG A 46 6.73 16.41 -9.24
CA ARG A 46 8.09 16.67 -9.76
C ARG A 46 8.79 15.39 -10.21
N LEU A 47 8.61 14.29 -9.48
CA LEU A 47 9.18 12.99 -9.84
C LEU A 47 8.54 12.37 -11.09
N LEU A 48 7.26 12.66 -11.34
CA LEU A 48 6.52 12.23 -12.52
C LEU A 48 6.78 13.11 -13.75
N GLU A 49 7.11 14.39 -13.55
CA GLU A 49 7.42 15.37 -14.62
C GLU A 49 8.90 15.39 -15.03
N GLU A 50 9.82 14.90 -14.19
CA GLU A 50 11.24 14.80 -14.54
C GLU A 50 11.48 13.74 -15.64
N PRO A 51 12.13 14.09 -16.77
CA PRO A 51 12.53 13.12 -17.80
C PRO A 51 13.78 12.36 -17.34
N GLN A 52 13.65 11.57 -16.27
CA GLN A 52 14.72 10.64 -15.89
C GLN A 52 14.81 9.54 -16.94
N SER A 53 16.02 9.40 -17.47
CA SER A 53 16.38 8.64 -18.66
C SER A 53 15.76 7.25 -18.68
N GLN A 54 15.45 6.79 -19.90
CA GLN A 54 14.91 5.49 -20.35
C GLN A 54 15.51 4.19 -19.74
N ALA A 55 16.24 4.24 -18.63
CA ALA A 55 16.95 3.14 -18.00
C ALA A 55 16.48 2.74 -16.58
N MET A 56 15.53 3.44 -15.93
CA MET A 56 15.02 3.04 -14.60
C MET A 56 13.63 2.41 -14.66
N ALA A 57 13.67 1.07 -14.70
CA ALA A 57 12.71 0.08 -14.23
C ALA A 57 11.21 0.44 -14.13
N ARG A 58 10.38 -0.33 -14.84
CA ARG A 58 8.91 -0.44 -14.67
C ARG A 58 8.44 -0.52 -13.20
N HIS A 59 9.28 -1.00 -12.29
CA HIS A 59 9.00 -1.10 -10.86
C HIS A 59 8.92 0.26 -10.16
N ASP A 60 9.76 1.23 -10.53
CA ASP A 60 9.75 2.57 -9.92
C ASP A 60 8.49 3.34 -10.33
N HIS A 61 8.03 3.13 -11.57
CA HIS A 61 6.80 3.76 -12.06
C HIS A 61 5.54 3.20 -11.38
N ILE A 62 5.50 1.89 -11.11
CA ILE A 62 4.40 1.25 -10.35
C ILE A 62 4.39 1.76 -8.91
N PHE A 63 5.56 1.85 -8.27
CA PHE A 63 5.69 2.35 -6.90
C PHE A 63 5.24 3.82 -6.77
N LEU A 64 5.67 4.70 -7.68
CA LEU A 64 5.23 6.10 -7.70
C LEU A 64 3.73 6.23 -7.97
N ALA A 65 3.15 5.38 -8.83
CA ALA A 65 1.71 5.36 -9.07
C ALA A 65 0.91 4.94 -7.81
N GLN A 66 1.41 3.96 -7.06
CA GLN A 66 0.80 3.54 -5.79
C GLN A 66 0.87 4.65 -4.73
N LEU A 67 1.99 5.38 -4.64
CA LEU A 67 2.12 6.54 -3.76
C LEU A 67 1.14 7.67 -4.17
N GLY A 68 0.97 7.92 -5.46
CA GLY A 68 -0.01 8.87 -5.98
C GLY A 68 -1.44 8.54 -5.55
N GLN A 69 -1.84 7.27 -5.67
CA GLN A 69 -3.17 6.80 -5.23
C GLN A 69 -3.40 7.01 -3.73
N ARG A 70 -2.36 6.80 -2.90
CA ARG A 70 -2.43 7.04 -1.45
C ARG A 70 -2.59 8.52 -1.10
N VAL A 71 -1.85 9.39 -1.78
CA VAL A 71 -2.00 10.85 -1.63
C VAL A 71 -3.40 11.31 -2.02
N ASP A 72 -3.93 10.83 -3.15
CA ASP A 72 -5.29 11.19 -3.57
C ASP A 72 -6.37 10.70 -2.60
N ALA A 73 -6.17 9.51 -2.00
CA ALA A 73 -7.06 9.02 -0.94
C ALA A 73 -7.00 9.88 0.32
N LEU A 74 -5.80 10.34 0.71
CA LEU A 74 -5.63 11.27 1.84
C LEU A 74 -6.27 12.63 1.57
N ASP A 75 -6.10 13.20 0.37
CA ASP A 75 -6.70 14.50 0.03
C ASP A 75 -8.23 14.45 0.00
N ARG A 76 -8.83 13.31 -0.40
CA ARG A 76 -10.28 13.10 -0.26
C ARG A 76 -10.72 13.00 1.21
N ARG A 77 -9.94 12.33 2.05
CA ARG A 77 -10.23 12.20 3.50
C ARG A 77 -10.07 13.52 4.25
N LEU A 78 -9.15 14.37 3.82
CA LEU A 78 -8.87 15.68 4.41
C LEU A 78 -9.73 16.80 3.79
N GLY A 79 -10.58 16.50 2.80
CA GLY A 79 -11.43 17.48 2.14
C GLY A 79 -10.67 18.52 1.30
N LEU A 80 -9.45 18.20 0.88
CA LEU A 80 -8.54 19.10 0.15
C LEU A 80 -8.68 18.98 -1.37
N ALA A 81 -9.23 17.86 -1.86
CA ALA A 81 -9.52 17.69 -3.27
C ALA A 81 -10.76 18.51 -3.68
N PRO A 82 -10.78 19.17 -4.85
CA PRO A 82 -12.03 19.67 -5.40
C PRO A 82 -13.02 18.51 -5.50
N GLN A 83 -14.22 18.67 -4.96
CA GLN A 83 -15.34 17.77 -5.25
C GLN A 83 -15.57 17.83 -6.75
N GLU A 84 -14.98 16.90 -7.49
CA GLU A 84 -15.47 16.59 -8.82
C GLU A 84 -16.87 16.02 -8.63
N VAL A 85 -17.84 16.86 -8.96
CA VAL A 85 -19.24 16.49 -9.13
C VAL A 85 -19.26 15.24 -9.99
N ALA A 86 -19.85 14.19 -9.46
CA ALA A 86 -20.11 12.95 -10.18
C ALA A 86 -20.64 13.26 -11.59
N SER A 87 -19.87 12.87 -12.61
CA SER A 87 -20.35 12.86 -13.99
C SER A 87 -19.54 11.88 -14.82
N ALA A 88 -20.27 10.90 -15.37
CA ALA A 88 -19.94 10.07 -16.51
C ALA A 88 -18.84 8.99 -16.37
N VAL A 89 -19.32 7.76 -16.22
CA VAL A 89 -18.68 6.53 -16.71
C VAL A 89 -18.41 6.65 -18.24
N PRO A 90 -17.31 6.06 -18.75
CA PRO A 90 -17.52 4.94 -19.66
C PRO A 90 -16.64 3.71 -19.34
N ALA A 91 -17.33 2.58 -19.39
CA ALA A 91 -16.92 1.20 -19.71
C ALA A 91 -15.42 0.83 -19.73
N GLY A 92 -15.07 -0.09 -18.84
CA GLY A 92 -13.90 -0.96 -18.99
C GLY A 92 -13.38 -1.46 -17.64
N LEU A 93 -13.40 -2.79 -17.44
CA LEU A 93 -12.83 -3.51 -16.29
C LEU A 93 -13.65 -3.51 -14.98
N ARG A 94 -14.78 -4.23 -15.01
CA ARG A 94 -15.21 -5.04 -13.86
C ARG A 94 -15.45 -6.49 -14.31
N ALA A 95 -14.39 -7.28 -14.30
CA ALA A 95 -14.46 -8.68 -13.92
C ALA A 95 -14.11 -8.76 -12.43
N ALA A 96 -14.60 -9.65 -11.58
CA ALA A 96 -15.69 -10.60 -11.60
C ALA A 96 -15.76 -11.08 -10.14
N SER A 97 -16.89 -10.88 -9.47
CA SER A 97 -17.25 -11.62 -8.26
C SER A 97 -18.75 -11.73 -8.24
N SER A 98 -19.24 -12.77 -8.90
CA SER A 98 -20.62 -13.22 -8.80
C SER A 98 -20.62 -14.50 -8.00
N VAL A 99 -21.05 -14.36 -6.74
CA VAL A 99 -21.48 -15.46 -5.88
C VAL A 99 -22.83 -15.91 -6.42
N VAL A 100 -22.89 -17.13 -6.96
CA VAL A 100 -24.15 -17.75 -7.38
C VAL A 100 -24.86 -18.27 -6.12
N ALA A 101 -25.91 -17.56 -5.71
CA ALA A 101 -26.96 -18.08 -4.84
C ALA A 101 -28.08 -18.63 -5.75
N THR A 102 -28.31 -19.93 -5.70
CA THR A 102 -29.44 -20.60 -6.37
C THR A 102 -30.70 -20.42 -5.53
N THR A 103 -31.63 -19.57 -5.98
CA THR A 103 -33.03 -19.61 -5.54
C THR A 103 -33.86 -20.36 -6.58
N GLN A 104 -34.48 -21.46 -6.13
CA GLN A 104 -35.50 -22.21 -6.85
C GLN A 104 -36.68 -21.30 -7.21
N SER A 105 -37.03 -21.26 -8.50
CA SER A 105 -38.34 -20.86 -8.97
C SER A 105 -38.95 -22.02 -9.74
N GLN A 106 -40.06 -22.48 -9.21
CA GLN A 106 -40.96 -23.51 -9.67
C GLN A 106 -41.75 -22.95 -10.85
N GLU A 107 -41.59 -23.52 -12.05
CA GLU A 107 -42.50 -23.26 -13.19
C GLU A 107 -43.36 -24.50 -13.45
N GLU A 108 -44.65 -24.21 -13.56
CA GLU A 108 -45.81 -25.07 -13.60
C GLU A 108 -46.03 -25.55 -15.05
N PHE A 109 -46.19 -26.87 -15.26
CA PHE A 109 -46.47 -27.46 -16.57
C PHE A 109 -47.98 -27.45 -16.89
N PRO A 110 -48.41 -27.19 -18.13
CA PRO A 110 -49.71 -27.65 -18.63
C PRO A 110 -49.58 -29.02 -19.36
N PRO A 111 -50.66 -29.82 -19.46
CA PRO A 111 -50.58 -31.19 -19.95
C PRO A 111 -50.61 -31.24 -21.49
N LEU A 112 -49.76 -32.09 -22.08
CA LEU A 112 -49.87 -32.46 -23.49
C LEU A 112 -50.68 -33.74 -23.64
N THR A 113 -51.77 -33.63 -24.40
CA THR A 113 -52.56 -34.76 -24.89
C THR A 113 -51.79 -35.51 -25.98
N SER A 114 -51.98 -36.82 -25.95
CA SER A 114 -51.44 -37.86 -26.83
C SER A 114 -51.58 -37.60 -28.34
N GLY A 115 -50.57 -38.06 -29.10
CA GLY A 115 -50.78 -38.55 -30.46
C GLY A 115 -49.55 -38.49 -31.35
N GLY A 116 -49.13 -39.64 -31.87
CA GLY A 116 -48.41 -39.71 -33.15
C GLY A 116 -46.98 -40.22 -33.09
N SER A 117 -46.82 -41.43 -33.62
CA SER A 117 -45.58 -42.11 -33.98
C SER A 117 -44.53 -41.26 -34.71
N SER A 118 -43.24 -41.44 -34.38
CA SER A 118 -42.13 -41.68 -35.33
C SER A 118 -40.75 -41.67 -34.64
N GLY A 119 -39.98 -42.75 -34.82
CA GLY A 119 -38.52 -42.68 -35.03
C GLY A 119 -37.56 -42.83 -33.82
N PRO A 120 -36.63 -43.81 -33.84
CA PRO A 120 -35.51 -43.88 -32.89
C PRO A 120 -34.37 -42.94 -33.35
N VAL A 121 -34.40 -41.66 -32.97
CA VAL A 121 -33.32 -40.69 -33.26
C VAL A 121 -32.75 -40.02 -32.00
N MET A 122 -33.39 -40.23 -30.84
CA MET A 122 -33.00 -39.60 -29.57
C MET A 122 -31.77 -40.22 -28.89
N GLY A 123 -31.38 -41.45 -29.23
CA GLY A 123 -30.25 -42.14 -28.59
C GLY A 123 -28.87 -41.58 -28.96
N GLY A 124 -28.68 -41.16 -30.22
CA GLY A 124 -27.39 -40.66 -30.70
C GLY A 124 -27.05 -39.25 -30.18
N ARG A 125 -28.05 -38.37 -30.04
CA ARG A 125 -27.84 -37.00 -29.52
C ARG A 125 -27.53 -36.97 -28.03
N MET A 126 -28.15 -37.86 -27.24
CA MET A 126 -27.83 -37.97 -25.81
C MET A 126 -26.43 -38.58 -25.60
N ALA A 127 -26.04 -39.60 -26.36
CA ALA A 127 -24.70 -40.18 -26.27
C ALA A 127 -23.60 -39.16 -26.62
N GLN A 128 -23.84 -38.31 -27.63
CA GLN A 128 -22.90 -37.26 -28.02
C GLN A 128 -22.79 -36.16 -26.95
N GLY A 129 -23.91 -35.73 -26.36
CA GLY A 129 -23.90 -34.75 -25.27
C GLY A 129 -23.20 -35.27 -24.00
N VAL A 130 -23.35 -36.58 -23.69
CA VAL A 130 -22.64 -37.21 -22.57
C VAL A 130 -21.14 -37.25 -22.81
N PHE A 131 -20.70 -37.60 -24.02
CA PHE A 131 -19.28 -37.61 -24.38
C PHE A 131 -18.66 -36.19 -24.29
N GLU A 132 -19.35 -35.17 -24.79
CA GLU A 132 -18.90 -33.77 -24.69
C GLU A 132 -18.78 -33.33 -23.21
N LEU A 133 -19.75 -33.70 -22.36
CA LEU A 133 -19.70 -33.44 -20.92
C LEU A 133 -18.54 -34.16 -20.22
N GLU A 134 -18.24 -35.40 -20.59
CA GLU A 134 -17.12 -36.17 -20.05
C GLU A 134 -15.78 -35.53 -20.40
N THR A 135 -15.59 -35.16 -21.69
CA THR A 135 -14.37 -34.48 -22.14
C THR A 135 -14.18 -33.12 -21.46
N GLU A 136 -15.27 -32.35 -21.28
CA GLU A 136 -15.21 -31.07 -20.55
C GLU A 136 -14.92 -31.29 -19.06
N CYS A 137 -15.47 -32.34 -18.44
CA CYS A 137 -15.14 -32.70 -17.05
C CYS A 137 -13.66 -33.06 -16.88
N GLU A 138 -13.06 -33.78 -17.82
CA GLU A 138 -11.63 -34.08 -17.81
C GLU A 138 -10.76 -32.82 -17.98
N ARG A 139 -11.18 -31.92 -18.88
CA ARG A 139 -10.53 -30.62 -19.07
C ARG A 139 -10.57 -29.79 -17.78
N LEU A 140 -11.75 -29.64 -17.18
CA LEU A 140 -11.94 -28.88 -15.95
C LEU A 140 -11.18 -29.48 -14.76
N ARG A 141 -11.03 -30.82 -14.68
CA ARG A 141 -10.18 -31.46 -13.67
C ARG A 141 -8.71 -31.13 -13.87
N SER A 142 -8.23 -31.17 -15.11
CA SER A 142 -6.85 -30.82 -15.46
C SER A 142 -6.55 -29.36 -15.14
N ASP A 143 -7.46 -28.46 -15.49
CA ASP A 143 -7.35 -27.03 -15.19
C ASP A 143 -7.38 -26.75 -13.68
N ASN A 144 -8.25 -27.43 -12.93
CA ASN A 144 -8.26 -27.35 -11.46
C ASN A 144 -6.95 -27.80 -10.85
N GLN A 145 -6.35 -28.89 -11.35
CA GLN A 145 -5.04 -29.33 -10.88
C GLN A 145 -3.97 -28.28 -11.14
N ARG A 146 -3.94 -27.68 -12.34
CA ARG A 146 -3.00 -26.60 -12.68
C ARG A 146 -3.18 -25.39 -11.78
N LEU A 147 -4.42 -24.93 -11.60
CA LEU A 147 -4.73 -23.78 -10.74
C LEU A 147 -4.31 -24.03 -9.28
N ARG A 148 -4.42 -25.27 -8.77
CA ARG A 148 -3.92 -25.62 -7.44
C ARG A 148 -2.41 -25.50 -7.34
N HIS A 149 -1.66 -25.99 -8.33
CA HIS A 149 -0.21 -25.86 -8.36
C HIS A 149 0.22 -24.39 -8.49
N ASP A 150 -0.50 -23.59 -9.28
CA ASP A 150 -0.23 -22.16 -9.45
C ASP A 150 -0.49 -21.40 -8.15
N LEU A 151 -1.56 -21.73 -7.44
CA LEU A 151 -1.89 -21.18 -6.12
C LEU A 151 -0.79 -21.51 -5.10
N GLU A 152 -0.32 -22.76 -5.06
CA GLU A 152 0.76 -23.17 -4.16
C GLU A 152 2.06 -22.42 -4.44
N ARG A 153 2.43 -22.28 -5.71
CA ARG A 153 3.60 -21.50 -6.12
C ARG A 153 3.47 -20.02 -5.75
N ALA A 154 2.31 -19.43 -5.97
CA ALA A 154 2.04 -18.04 -5.60
C ALA A 154 2.13 -17.83 -4.08
N ASN A 155 1.55 -18.73 -3.29
CA ASN A 155 1.61 -18.69 -1.83
C ASN A 155 3.06 -18.83 -1.32
N GLN A 156 3.86 -19.71 -1.91
CA GLN A 156 5.28 -19.86 -1.56
C GLN A 156 6.08 -18.59 -1.89
N ALA A 157 5.89 -18.03 -3.09
CA ALA A 157 6.55 -16.79 -3.49
C ALA A 157 6.16 -15.61 -2.59
N GLN A 158 4.88 -15.50 -2.23
CA GLN A 158 4.42 -14.50 -1.27
C GLN A 158 5.05 -14.70 0.11
N GLY A 159 5.14 -15.94 0.59
CA GLY A 159 5.80 -16.27 1.86
C GLY A 159 7.27 -15.86 1.88
N GLN A 160 8.00 -16.09 0.79
CA GLN A 160 9.40 -15.67 0.64
C GLN A 160 9.55 -14.15 0.67
N LEU A 161 8.73 -13.43 -0.11
CA LEU A 161 8.74 -11.96 -0.11
C LEU A 161 8.44 -11.39 1.28
N VAL A 162 7.48 -11.96 2.00
CA VAL A 162 7.18 -11.52 3.38
C VAL A 162 8.37 -11.77 4.30
N ALA A 163 9.04 -12.92 4.20
CA ALA A 163 10.21 -13.22 5.02
C ALA A 163 11.39 -12.27 4.74
N GLU A 164 11.66 -11.96 3.46
CA GLU A 164 12.68 -10.99 3.06
C GLU A 164 12.38 -9.59 3.59
N ARG A 165 11.13 -9.13 3.43
CA ARG A 165 10.70 -7.83 3.94
C ARG A 165 10.78 -7.75 5.46
N GLN A 166 10.42 -8.82 6.18
CA GLN A 166 10.59 -8.90 7.62
C GLN A 166 12.07 -8.83 8.03
N GLY A 167 12.97 -9.46 7.27
CA GLY A 167 14.41 -9.33 7.45
C GLY A 167 14.88 -7.88 7.34
N GLN A 168 14.49 -7.20 6.26
CA GLN A 168 14.80 -5.78 6.05
C GLN A 168 14.29 -4.89 7.18
N VAL A 169 13.06 -5.10 7.66
CA VAL A 169 12.50 -4.34 8.78
C VAL A 169 13.31 -4.53 10.06
N ARG A 170 13.76 -5.76 10.35
CA ARG A 170 14.62 -6.01 11.53
C ARG A 170 15.96 -5.28 11.43
N GLU A 171 16.58 -5.28 10.25
CA GLU A 171 17.83 -4.56 10.01
C GLU A 171 17.66 -3.05 10.18
N PHE A 172 16.59 -2.47 9.64
CA PHE A 172 16.29 -1.05 9.81
C PHE A 172 16.06 -0.70 11.28
N ASN A 173 15.31 -1.52 12.02
CA ASN A 173 15.09 -1.30 13.45
C ASN A 173 16.41 -1.30 14.24
N ALA A 174 17.30 -2.26 13.97
CA ALA A 174 18.62 -2.29 14.60
C ALA A 174 19.45 -1.03 14.31
N LEU A 175 19.36 -0.51 13.09
CA LEU A 175 20.04 0.72 12.70
C LEU A 175 19.44 1.96 13.39
N ILE A 176 18.11 2.02 13.52
CA ILE A 176 17.41 3.08 14.25
C ILE A 176 17.86 3.07 15.72
N GLU A 177 17.84 1.93 16.40
CA GLU A 177 18.29 1.81 17.79
C GLU A 177 19.74 2.25 17.97
N ALA A 178 20.64 1.85 17.06
CA ALA A 178 22.03 2.29 17.09
C ALA A 178 22.15 3.81 16.95
N ARG A 179 21.35 4.44 16.09
CA ARG A 179 21.33 5.90 15.91
C ARG A 179 20.75 6.63 17.12
N ASP A 180 19.68 6.11 17.71
CA ASP A 180 19.08 6.68 18.92
C ASP A 180 20.05 6.68 20.09
N ASN A 181 20.85 5.63 20.23
CA ASN A 181 21.90 5.55 21.25
C ASN A 181 22.97 6.64 21.03
N VAL A 182 23.37 6.90 19.78
CA VAL A 182 24.30 7.99 19.45
C VAL A 182 23.69 9.35 19.79
N ILE A 183 22.44 9.60 19.41
CA ILE A 183 21.74 10.86 19.71
C ILE A 183 21.65 11.07 21.22
N ARG A 184 21.29 10.03 21.98
CA ARG A 184 21.23 10.09 23.44
C ARG A 184 22.60 10.45 24.04
N GLY A 185 23.68 9.84 23.52
CA GLY A 185 25.04 10.15 23.94
C GLY A 185 25.47 11.59 23.62
N LEU A 186 25.10 12.11 22.46
CA LEU A 186 25.39 13.50 22.08
C LEU A 186 24.60 14.50 22.95
N ASN A 187 23.32 14.22 23.21
CA ASN A 187 22.49 15.08 24.07
C ASN A 187 23.02 15.13 25.51
N ALA A 188 23.50 14.01 26.05
CA ALA A 188 24.14 14.00 27.36
C ALA A 188 25.36 14.92 27.40
N ARG A 189 26.26 14.82 26.39
CA ARG A 189 27.44 15.70 26.28
C ARG A 189 27.06 17.17 26.15
N LEU A 190 26.03 17.47 25.36
CA LEU A 190 25.56 18.85 25.18
C LEU A 190 25.04 19.42 26.51
N ASN A 191 24.29 18.64 27.29
CA ASN A 191 23.87 19.05 28.62
C ASN A 191 25.05 19.27 29.57
N ASP A 192 26.05 18.38 29.57
CA ASP A 192 27.25 18.54 30.40
C ASP A 192 28.03 19.81 30.03
N GLN A 193 28.14 20.10 28.73
CA GLN A 193 28.76 21.32 28.22
C GLN A 193 27.97 22.58 28.60
N ALA A 194 26.64 22.55 28.43
CA ALA A 194 25.77 23.66 28.79
C ALA A 194 25.88 23.98 30.30
N GLU A 195 25.90 22.96 31.15
CA GLU A 195 26.07 23.12 32.60
C GLU A 195 27.47 23.63 32.95
N THR A 196 28.51 23.19 32.24
CA THR A 196 29.88 23.71 32.43
C THR A 196 29.97 25.19 32.06
N ILE A 197 29.42 25.57 30.91
CA ILE A 197 29.35 26.97 30.47
C ILE A 197 28.58 27.79 31.49
N PHE A 198 27.41 27.30 31.93
CA PHE A 198 26.61 27.97 32.94
C PHE A 198 27.42 28.23 34.21
N ARG A 199 28.11 27.22 34.76
CA ARG A 199 28.97 27.40 35.95
C ARG A 199 30.07 28.43 35.72
N LEU A 200 30.74 28.39 34.57
CA LEU A 200 31.80 29.35 34.23
C LEU A 200 31.25 30.79 34.13
N VAL A 201 30.09 30.97 33.52
CA VAL A 201 29.41 32.27 33.44
C VAL A 201 29.01 32.75 34.83
N MET A 202 28.37 31.90 35.64
CA MET A 202 27.94 32.25 37.00
C MET A 202 29.12 32.59 37.93
N ALA A 203 30.30 32.00 37.69
CA ALA A 203 31.52 32.31 38.44
C ALA A 203 32.07 33.72 38.14
N GLN A 204 31.67 34.36 37.05
CA GLN A 204 32.07 35.73 36.72
C GLN A 204 31.26 36.80 37.49
N TYR A 205 30.13 36.40 38.11
CA TYR A 205 29.28 37.33 38.85
C TYR A 205 29.64 37.39 40.34
N PRO A 206 29.55 38.58 40.97
CA PRO A 206 29.60 38.72 42.43
C PRO A 206 28.52 37.86 43.10
N GLU A 207 28.78 37.35 44.32
CA GLU A 207 27.89 36.39 44.98
C GLU A 207 26.43 36.86 45.11
N HIS A 208 26.20 38.14 45.39
CA HIS A 208 24.86 38.68 45.56
C HIS A 208 24.05 38.69 44.25
N GLU A 209 24.70 39.01 43.11
CA GLU A 209 24.09 38.92 41.79
C GLU A 209 23.92 37.47 41.34
N ARG A 210 24.91 36.61 41.62
CA ARG A 210 24.85 35.17 41.33
C ARG A 210 23.67 34.50 42.03
N ASN A 211 23.47 34.79 43.32
CA ASN A 211 22.37 34.22 44.10
C ASN A 211 21.00 34.71 43.61
N ALA A 212 20.90 35.97 43.18
CA ALA A 212 19.69 36.51 42.57
C ALA A 212 19.36 35.87 41.20
N LEU A 213 20.39 35.59 40.39
CA LEU A 213 20.24 34.89 39.10
C LEU A 213 19.87 33.41 39.28
N LEU A 214 20.47 32.71 40.24
CA LEU A 214 20.12 31.32 40.56
C LEU A 214 18.69 31.19 41.10
N ALA A 215 18.20 32.17 41.87
CA ALA A 215 16.82 32.18 42.39
C ALA A 215 15.75 32.44 41.32
N ARG A 216 16.13 32.88 40.11
CA ARG A 216 15.23 33.10 38.96
C ARG A 216 15.16 31.90 38.00
N ARG A 217 16.01 30.89 38.20
CA ARG A 217 15.99 29.63 37.44
C ARG A 217 14.91 28.71 37.98
#